data_AF-A0A5C0NTW3-F1
#
_entry.id   AF-A0A5C0NTW3-F1
#
_cell.length_a   1.000
_cell.length_b   1.000
_cell.length_c   1.000
_cell.angle_alpha   90.00
_cell.angle_beta   90.00
_cell.angle_gamma   90.00
#
_symmetry.space_group_name_H-M   'P 1'
#
loop_
_entity.id
_entity.type
_entity.pdbx_description
1 polymer ?
#
loop_
_entity_poly.entity_id
_entity_poly.type
_entity_poly.pdbx_seq_one_letter_code
_entity_poly.pdbx_strand_id
1 'polypeptide(L)'
;TDTARVLSSMTDAVLARVYKQSDLDLLAKEASIPIVNGLSDLYHPIQILADYLTLQEHYGSLKGLTLSWIGDGNNILHSIMMSAAKFGMHLQ
;
A
#
# COMPACT_ATOMS: atom_id res chain seq x y z
N THR A 1 -0.82 -9.75 18.99
CA THR A 1 0.32 -10.65 19.20
C THR A 1 1.22 -10.02 20.23
N ASP A 2 2.06 -10.81 20.89
CA ASP A 2 3.02 -10.29 21.86
C ASP A 2 3.97 -9.27 21.19
N THR A 3 4.42 -9.55 19.97
CA THR A 3 5.21 -8.62 19.15
C THR A 3 4.51 -7.28 18.93
N ALA A 4 3.22 -7.27 18.58
CA ALA A 4 2.46 -6.03 18.37
C ALA A 4 2.45 -5.15 19.63
N ARG A 5 2.21 -5.76 20.80
CA ARG A 5 2.11 -5.06 22.08
C ARG A 5 3.45 -4.53 22.57
N VAL A 6 4.52 -5.32 22.40
CA VAL A 6 5.88 -4.90 22.76
C VAL A 6 6.34 -3.75 21.85
N LEU A 7 6.15 -3.86 20.54
CA LEU A 7 6.50 -2.76 19.64
C LEU A 7 5.69 -1.50 19.95
N SER A 8 4.40 -1.64 20.28
CA SER A 8 3.53 -0.52 20.64
C SER A 8 3.96 0.25 21.89
N SER A 9 4.69 -0.37 22.83
CA SER A 9 5.19 0.32 24.02
C SER A 9 6.58 0.95 23.82
N MET A 10 7.24 0.66 22.70
CA MET A 10 8.62 1.06 22.42
C MET A 10 8.74 2.04 21.24
N THR A 11 7.75 2.10 20.36
CA THR A 11 7.78 2.96 19.17
C THR A 11 6.44 3.66 18.96
N ASP A 12 6.43 4.70 18.13
CA ASP A 12 5.22 5.46 17.80
C ASP A 12 4.52 4.98 16.53
N ALA A 13 5.20 4.21 15.68
CA ALA A 13 4.67 3.59 14.48
C ALA A 13 5.53 2.39 14.05
N VAL A 14 4.98 1.52 13.19
CA VAL A 14 5.72 0.41 12.57
C VAL A 14 5.41 0.34 11.08
N LEU A 15 6.46 0.31 10.26
CA LEU A 15 6.36 -0.08 8.86
C LEU A 15 6.77 -1.56 8.74
N ALA A 16 5.84 -2.41 8.30
CA ALA A 16 6.03 -3.84 8.28
C ALA A 16 6.05 -4.38 6.85
N ARG A 17 7.07 -5.19 6.54
CA ARG A 17 7.11 -6.04 5.34
C ARG A 17 6.84 -7.47 5.76
N VAL A 18 5.80 -8.07 5.21
CA VAL A 18 5.36 -9.43 5.53
C VAL A 18 5.18 -10.23 4.26
N TYR A 19 5.02 -11.55 4.40
CA TYR A 19 4.57 -12.36 3.27
C TYR A 19 3.06 -12.25 3.12
N LYS A 20 2.27 -12.79 4.07
CA LYS A 20 0.81 -12.78 3.99
C LYS A 20 0.22 -11.47 4.49
N GLN A 21 -0.73 -10.91 3.75
CA GLN A 21 -1.52 -9.77 4.22
C GLN A 21 -2.19 -10.02 5.58
N SER A 22 -2.63 -11.24 5.87
CA SER A 22 -3.25 -11.61 7.15
C SER A 22 -2.35 -11.38 8.37
N ASP A 23 -1.03 -11.48 8.20
CA ASP A 23 -0.07 -11.25 9.29
C ASP A 23 0.00 -9.76 9.62
N LEU A 24 -0.11 -8.90 8.60
CA LEU A 24 -0.21 -7.46 8.77
C LEU A 24 -1.54 -7.07 9.44
N ASP A 25 -2.65 -7.68 9.02
CA ASP A 25 -3.97 -7.41 9.59
C ASP A 25 -4.03 -7.81 11.08
N LEU A 26 -3.40 -8.93 11.44
CA LEU A 26 -3.26 -9.36 12.83
C LEU A 26 -2.36 -8.41 13.64
N LEU A 27 -1.27 -7.93 13.05
CA LEU A 27 -0.39 -6.95 13.69
C LEU A 27 -1.14 -5.64 13.96
N ALA A 28 -1.87 -5.13 12.96
CA ALA A 28 -2.67 -3.91 13.05
C ALA A 28 -3.82 -4.02 14.06
N LYS A 29 -4.46 -5.20 14.15
CA LYS A 29 -5.54 -5.45 15.14
C LYS A 29 -5.07 -5.36 16.58
N GLU A 30 -3.82 -5.75 16.84
CA GLU A 30 -3.29 -5.93 18.20
C GLU A 30 -2.35 -4.82 18.64
N ALA A 31 -1.87 -3.99 17.72
CA ALA A 31 -1.05 -2.83 18.01
C ALA A 31 -1.92 -1.66 18.50
N SER A 32 -1.39 -0.85 19.42
CA SER A 32 -2.01 0.43 19.82
C SER A 32 -1.43 1.63 19.08
N ILE A 33 -0.54 1.39 18.12
CA ILE A 33 0.13 2.39 17.28
C ILE A 33 -0.13 2.09 15.78
N PRO A 34 0.04 3.07 14.88
CA PRO A 34 -0.13 2.85 13.45
C PRO A 34 0.80 1.78 12.89
N ILE A 35 0.21 0.84 12.14
CA ILE A 35 0.91 -0.17 11.35
C ILE A 35 0.76 0.18 9.87
N VAL A 36 1.88 0.38 9.18
CA VAL A 36 1.94 0.71 7.76
C VAL A 36 2.41 -0.50 6.96
N ASN A 37 1.68 -0.85 5.91
CA ASN A 37 2.09 -1.91 4.98
C ASN A 37 3.27 -1.43 4.11
N GLY A 38 4.47 -1.94 4.40
CA GLY A 38 5.64 -1.78 3.55
C GLY A 38 5.52 -2.59 2.26
N LEU A 39 5.18 -3.86 2.38
CA LEU A 39 4.92 -4.80 1.28
C LEU A 39 4.30 -6.09 1.84
N SER A 40 3.28 -6.63 1.16
CA SER A 40 2.73 -7.97 1.33
C SER A 40 2.57 -8.68 -0.02
N ASP A 41 2.19 -9.96 -0.01
CA ASP A 41 1.83 -10.75 -1.17
C ASP A 41 0.63 -10.18 -1.95
N LEU A 42 -0.28 -9.48 -1.26
CA LEU A 42 -1.46 -8.87 -1.88
C LEU A 42 -1.31 -7.39 -2.21
N TYR A 43 -0.54 -6.61 -1.44
CA TYR A 43 -0.48 -5.16 -1.61
C TYR A 43 0.91 -4.57 -1.39
N HIS A 44 1.20 -3.50 -2.12
CA HIS A 44 2.40 -2.67 -1.95
C HIS A 44 2.02 -1.18 -2.10
N PRO A 45 1.28 -0.63 -1.13
CA PRO A 45 0.65 0.68 -1.27
C PRO A 45 1.66 1.83 -1.32
N ILE A 46 2.80 1.71 -0.63
CA ILE A 46 3.83 2.76 -0.61
C ILE A 46 4.46 2.95 -1.99
N GLN A 47 4.68 1.86 -2.75
CA GLN A 47 5.17 1.96 -4.12
C GLN A 47 4.18 2.73 -5.00
N ILE A 48 2.90 2.39 -4.94
CA ILE A 48 1.87 3.05 -5.76
C ILE A 48 1.73 4.53 -5.42
N LEU A 49 1.83 4.90 -4.14
CA LEU A 49 1.84 6.31 -3.74
C LEU A 49 3.02 7.08 -4.37
N ALA A 50 4.20 6.46 -4.43
CA ALA A 50 5.36 7.06 -5.09
C ALA A 50 5.15 7.17 -6.62
N ASP A 51 4.59 6.14 -7.26
CA ASP A 51 4.30 6.14 -8.68
C ASP A 51 3.28 7.24 -9.03
N TYR A 52 2.25 7.41 -8.20
CA TYR A 52 1.24 8.46 -8.36
C TYR A 52 1.79 9.86 -8.14
N LEU A 53 2.68 10.06 -7.16
CA LEU A 53 3.38 11.33 -7.03
C LEU A 53 4.18 11.65 -8.30
N THR A 54 4.92 10.67 -8.82
CA THR A 54 5.71 10.80 -10.05
C THR A 54 4.82 11.17 -11.24
N LEU A 55 3.70 10.46 -11.45
CA LEU A 55 2.75 10.79 -12.51
C LEU A 55 2.15 12.19 -12.33
N GLN A 56 1.84 12.58 -11.10
CA GLN A 56 1.30 13.92 -10.81
C GLN A 56 2.33 15.02 -11.11
N GLU A 57 3.62 14.81 -10.81
CA GLU A 57 4.69 15.75 -11.13
C GLU A 57 4.87 15.93 -12.65
N HIS A 58 4.72 14.86 -13.42
CA HIS A 58 4.89 14.91 -14.88
C HIS A 58 3.66 15.38 -15.66
N TYR A 59 2.45 15.07 -15.18
CA TYR A 59 1.19 15.34 -15.89
C TYR A 59 0.32 16.40 -15.21
N GLY A 60 0.72 16.90 -14.03
CA GLY A 60 0.01 17.92 -13.25
C GLY A 60 -1.22 17.41 -12.48
N SER A 61 -1.89 16.38 -12.99
CA SER A 61 -3.05 15.75 -12.36
C SER A 61 -3.15 14.28 -12.76
N LEU A 62 -3.61 13.44 -11.81
CA LEU A 62 -3.91 12.03 -12.05
C LEU A 62 -5.29 11.81 -12.68
N LYS A 63 -6.24 12.71 -12.43
CA LYS A 63 -7.62 12.57 -12.89
C LYS A 63 -7.69 12.50 -14.40
N GLY A 64 -8.32 11.44 -14.92
CA GLY A 64 -8.49 11.19 -16.36
C GLY A 64 -7.29 10.54 -17.04
N LEU A 65 -6.18 10.30 -16.33
CA LEU A 65 -5.06 9.54 -16.89
C LEU A 65 -5.44 8.08 -17.06
N THR A 66 -5.01 7.49 -18.16
CA THR A 66 -5.08 6.05 -18.40
C THR A 66 -3.75 5.42 -18.05
N LEU A 67 -3.76 4.49 -17.10
CA LEU A 67 -2.62 3.66 -16.73
C LEU A 67 -2.84 2.27 -17.32
N SER A 68 -1.87 1.79 -18.10
CA SER A 68 -1.90 0.43 -18.66
C SER A 68 -0.91 -0.46 -17.90
N TRP A 69 -1.37 -1.60 -17.40
CA TRP A 69 -0.50 -2.59 -16.75
C TRP A 69 -0.26 -3.79 -17.67
N ILE A 70 1.01 -4.13 -17.89
CA ILE A 70 1.40 -5.26 -18.74
C ILE A 70 2.29 -6.19 -17.92
N GLY A 71 1.80 -7.41 -17.67
CA GLY A 71 2.52 -8.42 -16.91
C GLY A 71 1.63 -9.13 -15.90
N ASP A 72 2.26 -9.68 -14.88
CA ASP A 72 1.59 -10.51 -13.87
C ASP A 72 0.62 -9.71 -12.99
N GLY A 73 -0.48 -10.34 -12.60
CA GLY A 73 -1.42 -9.81 -11.61
C GLY A 73 -0.89 -9.95 -10.19
N ASN A 74 0.06 -9.10 -9.81
CA ASN A 74 0.74 -9.14 -8.51
C ASN A 74 0.23 -8.04 -7.55
N ASN A 75 0.92 -7.89 -6.42
CA ASN A 75 0.62 -6.90 -5.39
C ASN A 75 0.63 -5.44 -5.86
N ILE A 76 1.40 -5.10 -6.90
CA ILE A 76 1.42 -3.78 -7.53
C ILE A 76 0.09 -3.56 -8.25
N LEU A 77 -0.30 -4.48 -9.14
CA LEU A 77 -1.57 -4.36 -9.86
C LEU A 77 -2.76 -4.30 -8.90
N HIS A 78 -2.79 -5.13 -7.88
CA HIS A 78 -3.84 -5.08 -6.85
C HIS A 78 -3.91 -3.71 -6.17
N SER A 79 -2.76 -3.13 -5.84
CA SER A 79 -2.69 -1.81 -5.19
C SER A 79 -3.13 -0.69 -6.14
N ILE A 80 -2.80 -0.79 -7.43
CA ILE A 80 -3.29 0.12 -8.48
C ILE A 80 -4.80 0.00 -8.61
N MET A 81 -5.34 -1.23 -8.74
CA MET A 81 -6.78 -1.46 -8.87
C MET A 81 -7.58 -0.85 -7.71
N MET A 82 -7.05 -0.95 -6.49
CA MET A 82 -7.68 -0.40 -5.29
C MET A 82 -7.64 1.13 -5.22
N SER A 83 -6.67 1.77 -5.85
CA SER A 83 -6.37 3.20 -5.66
C SER A 83 -6.62 4.07 -6.89
N ALA A 84 -6.43 3.57 -8.11
CA ALA A 84 -6.64 4.29 -9.37
C ALA A 84 -8.02 4.95 -9.44
N ALA A 85 -9.07 4.21 -9.05
CA ALA A 85 -10.43 4.74 -9.01
C ALA A 85 -10.60 5.90 -8.02
N LYS A 86 -9.88 5.88 -6.89
CA LYS A 86 -9.91 6.96 -5.87
C LYS A 86 -9.26 8.25 -6.39
N PHE A 87 -8.32 8.16 -7.33
CA PHE A 87 -7.68 9.29 -7.99
C PHE A 87 -8.36 9.69 -9.32
N GLY A 88 -9.43 9.01 -9.72
CA GLY A 88 -10.14 9.28 -10.97
C GLY A 88 -9.35 8.89 -12.22
N MET A 89 -8.47 7.89 -12.11
CA MET A 89 -7.70 7.31 -13.21
C MET A 89 -8.47 6.16 -13.88
N HIS A 90 -8.14 5.88 -15.13
CA HIS A 90 -8.58 4.70 -15.86
C HIS A 90 -7.46 3.65 -15.80
N LEU A 91 -7.81 2.41 -15.43
CA LEU A 91 -6.89 1.28 -15.50
C LEU A 91 -7.26 0.41 -16.71
N GLN A 92 -6.27 0.08 -17.53
CA GLN A 92 -6.38 -0.81 -18.70
C GLN A 92 -5.47 -2.01 -18.59
#